data_AF-A0AA86MZH1-F1
#
_entry.id   AF-A0AA86MZH1-F1
#
_cell.length_a   1.000
_cell.length_b   1.000
_cell.length_c   1.000
_cell.angle_alpha   90.00
_cell.angle_beta   90.00
_cell.angle_gamma   90.00
#
_symmetry.space_group_name_H-M   'P 1'
#
loop_
_entity.id
_entity.type
_entity.pdbx_description
1 polymer ?
#
loop_
_entity_poly.entity_id
_entity_poly.type
_entity_poly.pdbx_seq_one_letter_code
_entity_poly.pdbx_strand_id
1 'polypeptide(L)'
;MANLYLIAYDLRKPGQNYQNLWDALGRLRAKKALESTWIVRSESDAPTIREYLRRYIDQNDGLLVTGMNGWASFNTITQIAQA
;
A
#
# COMPACT_ATOMS: atom_id res chain seq x y z
N MET A 1 1.53 -19.68 -0.83
CA MET A 1 2.26 -19.00 -1.93
C MET A 1 2.04 -17.51 -1.76
N ALA A 2 3.11 -16.71 -1.84
CA ALA A 2 2.97 -15.26 -1.73
C ALA A 2 2.48 -14.64 -3.04
N ASN A 3 1.47 -13.79 -2.95
CA ASN A 3 0.90 -13.05 -4.07
C ASN A 3 1.36 -11.59 -4.03
N LEU A 4 1.25 -10.89 -5.16
CA LEU A 4 1.53 -9.46 -5.21
C LEU A 4 0.26 -8.64 -5.12
N TYR A 5 0.32 -7.56 -4.36
CA TYR A 5 -0.77 -6.63 -4.15
C TYR A 5 -0.33 -5.20 -4.44
N LEU A 6 -1.23 -4.43 -5.06
CA LEU A 6 -1.16 -2.98 -5.10
C LEU A 6 -2.02 -2.43 -3.96
N ILE A 7 -1.45 -1.48 -3.24
CA ILE A 7 -2.10 -0.73 -2.17
C ILE A 7 -2.15 0.73 -2.63
N ALA A 8 -3.34 1.33 -2.65
CA ALA A 8 -3.51 2.75 -2.92
C ALA A 8 -4.36 3.39 -1.82
N TYR A 9 -4.10 4.65 -1.52
CA TYR A 9 -4.85 5.39 -0.51
C TYR A 9 -5.18 6.81 -0.96
N ASP A 10 -6.24 7.36 -0.38
CA ASP A 10 -6.58 8.78 -0.42
C ASP A 10 -6.73 9.28 1.01
N LEU A 11 -5.86 10.18 1.42
CA LEU A 11 -5.84 10.73 2.78
C LEU A 11 -6.54 12.09 2.75
N ARG A 12 -7.73 12.17 3.33
CA ARG A 12 -8.68 13.26 3.07
C ARG A 12 -8.61 14.41 4.08
N LYS A 13 -7.79 14.30 5.12
CA LYS A 13 -7.54 15.40 6.05
C LYS A 13 -6.26 16.16 5.71
N PRO A 14 -6.35 17.49 5.47
CA PRO A 14 -5.17 18.35 5.36
C PRO A 14 -4.35 18.39 6.66
N GLY A 15 -3.03 18.40 6.54
CA GLY A 15 -2.12 18.68 7.67
C GLY A 15 -1.86 17.51 8.64
N GLN A 16 -2.37 16.31 8.38
CA GLN A 16 -2.03 15.15 9.19
C GLN A 16 -0.70 14.51 8.77
N ASN A 17 0.07 14.10 9.77
CA ASN A 17 1.24 13.26 9.58
C ASN A 17 0.82 11.78 9.63
N TYR A 18 0.77 11.14 8.47
CA TYR A 18 0.39 9.74 8.33
C TYR A 18 1.57 8.77 8.49
N GLN A 19 2.58 9.17 9.27
CA GLN A 19 3.75 8.34 9.59
C GLN A 19 3.35 6.94 10.06
N ASN A 20 2.27 6.82 10.83
CA ASN A 20 1.77 5.52 11.31
C ASN A 20 1.39 4.57 10.17
N LEU A 21 0.75 5.08 9.10
CA LEU A 21 0.43 4.28 7.92
C LEU A 21 1.71 3.88 7.18
N TRP A 22 2.64 4.81 7.01
CA TRP A 22 3.91 4.55 6.32
C TRP A 22 4.79 3.55 7.07
N ASP A 23 4.83 3.63 8.40
CA ASP A 23 5.50 2.65 9.26
C ASP A 23 4.86 1.28 9.12
N ALA A 24 3.51 1.22 9.09
CA ALA A 24 2.78 -0.02 8.90
C ALA A 24 3.06 -0.64 7.51
N LEU A 25 3.13 0.16 6.46
CA LEU A 25 3.54 -0.26 5.11
C LEU A 25 5.00 -0.74 5.09
N GLY A 26 5.89 -0.07 5.83
CA GLY A 26 7.28 -0.48 6.02
C GLY A 26 7.43 -1.83 6.70
N ARG A 27 6.60 -2.12 7.73
CA ARG A 27 6.55 -3.44 8.39
C ARG A 27 6.11 -4.56 7.45
N LEU A 28 5.21 -4.26 6.51
CA LEU A 28 4.84 -5.18 5.43
C LEU A 28 5.93 -5.29 4.34
N ARG A 29 7.03 -4.53 4.45
CA ARG A 29 8.08 -4.40 3.44
C ARG A 29 7.55 -3.93 2.09
N ALA A 30 6.45 -3.17 2.10
CA ALA A 30 5.87 -2.58 0.90
C ALA A 30 6.82 -1.56 0.27
N LYS A 31 6.77 -1.43 -1.06
CA LYS A 31 7.58 -0.50 -1.85
C LYS A 31 6.72 0.64 -2.37
N LYS A 32 7.13 1.89 -2.12
CA LYS A 32 6.42 3.09 -2.59
C LYS A 32 6.62 3.24 -4.10
N ALA A 33 5.59 2.93 -4.88
CA ALA A 33 5.60 3.05 -6.33
C ALA A 33 5.34 4.50 -6.77
N LEU A 34 4.34 5.14 -6.17
CA LEU A 34 3.92 6.54 -6.38
C LEU A 34 3.61 7.19 -5.03
N GLU A 35 3.26 8.49 -5.03
CA GLU A 35 2.99 9.26 -3.80
C GLU A 35 2.00 8.58 -2.84
N SER A 36 0.95 8.00 -3.40
CA SER A 36 -0.12 7.31 -2.67
C SER A 36 -0.34 5.88 -3.15
N THR A 37 0.69 5.24 -3.73
CA THR A 37 0.58 3.87 -4.25
C THR A 37 1.81 3.06 -3.88
N TRP A 38 1.55 1.87 -3.34
CA TRP A 38 2.54 0.94 -2.81
C TRP A 38 2.31 -0.45 -3.37
N ILE A 39 3.37 -1.24 -3.40
CA ILE A 39 3.33 -2.63 -3.87
C ILE A 39 3.91 -3.53 -2.77
N VAL A 40 3.26 -4.66 -2.50
CA VAL A 40 3.70 -5.62 -1.50
C VAL A 40 3.52 -7.06 -1.96
N ARG A 41 4.50 -7.90 -1.67
CA ARG A 41 4.38 -9.36 -1.76
C ARG A 41 4.03 -9.91 -0.38
N SER A 42 2.94 -10.67 -0.32
CA SER A 42 2.39 -11.16 0.94
C SER A 42 1.79 -12.55 0.79
N GLU A 43 1.87 -13.34 1.85
CA GLU A 43 1.10 -14.59 1.98
C GLU A 43 -0.32 -14.33 2.49
N SER A 44 -0.59 -13.16 3.06
CA SER A 44 -1.93 -12.72 3.43
C SER A 44 -2.73 -12.28 2.21
N ASP A 45 -4.04 -12.42 2.28
CA ASP A 45 -4.94 -11.96 1.24
C ASP A 45 -5.22 -10.45 1.30
N ALA A 46 -5.83 -9.91 0.24
CA ALA A 46 -6.13 -8.48 0.13
C ALA A 46 -7.03 -7.96 1.28
N PRO A 47 -8.13 -8.64 1.67
CA PRO A 47 -8.92 -8.24 2.83
C PRO A 47 -8.11 -8.15 4.13
N THR A 48 -7.24 -9.13 4.40
CA THR A 48 -6.40 -9.13 5.62
C THR A 48 -5.41 -7.97 5.62
N ILE A 49 -4.77 -7.68 4.48
CA ILE A 49 -3.86 -6.53 4.34
C ILE A 49 -4.63 -5.23 4.55
N ARG A 50 -5.82 -5.09 3.96
CA ARG A 50 -6.68 -3.90 4.11
C ARG A 50 -7.06 -3.69 5.57
N GLU A 51 -7.57 -4.71 6.26
CA GLU A 51 -7.95 -4.61 7.67
C GLU A 51 -6.76 -4.27 8.57
N TYR A 52 -5.58 -4.82 8.27
CA TYR A 52 -4.35 -4.47 8.97
C TYR A 52 -4.05 -2.97 8.84
N LEU A 53 -4.08 -2.42 7.61
CA LEU A 53 -3.73 -1.04 7.28
C LEU A 53 -4.82 -0.02 7.70
N ARG A 54 -6.10 -0.41 7.67
CA ARG A 54 -7.25 0.43 8.07
C ARG A 54 -7.12 1.00 9.49
N ARG A 55 -6.40 0.32 10.37
CA ARG A 55 -6.14 0.76 11.75
C ARG A 55 -5.26 2.00 11.85
N TYR A 56 -4.62 2.42 10.76
CA TYR A 56 -3.67 3.53 10.71
C TYR A 56 -4.14 4.70 9.84
N ILE A 57 -5.42 4.72 9.45
CA ILE A 57 -6.05 5.81 8.68
C ILE A 57 -7.35 6.24 9.36
N ASP A 58 -7.86 7.41 9.00
CA ASP A 58 -9.13 7.92 9.51
C ASP A 58 -10.33 7.29 8.81
N GLN A 59 -11.50 7.34 9.47
CA GLN A 59 -12.74 6.75 8.93
C GLN A 59 -13.18 7.35 7.60
N ASN A 60 -12.79 8.59 7.30
CA ASN A 60 -13.12 9.28 6.06
C ASN A 60 -12.04 9.09 4.97
N ASP A 61 -10.97 8.35 5.21
CA ASP A 61 -9.93 8.07 4.21
C ASP A 61 -10.32 6.93 3.25
N GLY A 62 -9.66 6.89 2.10
CA GLY A 62 -9.77 5.81 1.12
C GLY A 62 -8.59 4.84 1.23
N LEU A 63 -8.86 3.53 1.13
CA LEU A 63 -7.84 2.49 1.06
C LEU A 63 -8.30 1.37 0.11
N LEU A 64 -7.48 1.08 -0.89
CA LEU A 64 -7.67 0.01 -1.87
C LEU A 64 -6.51 -0.98 -1.76
N VAL A 65 -6.84 -2.28 -1.72
CA VAL A 65 -5.88 -3.37 -1.85
C VAL A 65 -6.37 -4.30 -2.94
N THR A 66 -5.56 -4.52 -3.97
CA THR A 66 -5.93 -5.37 -5.11
C THR A 66 -4.81 -6.35 -5.44
N GLY A 67 -5.17 -7.62 -5.67
CA GLY A 67 -4.24 -8.63 -6.15
C GLY A 67 -3.86 -8.36 -7.60
N MET A 68 -2.58 -8.57 -7.93
CA MET A 68 -2.06 -8.34 -9.27
C MET A 68 -1.49 -9.62 -9.87
N ASN A 69 -1.82 -9.86 -11.14
CA ASN A 69 -1.20 -10.91 -11.96
C ASN A 69 -0.18 -10.34 -12.96
N GLY A 70 -0.02 -9.01 -13.04
CA GLY A 70 0.94 -8.31 -13.88
C GLY A 70 0.83 -6.80 -13.69
N TRP A 71 1.88 -6.05 -14.07
CA TRP A 71 1.91 -4.59 -14.03
C TRP A 71 2.92 -4.03 -15.03
N ALA A 72 2.79 -2.73 -15.31
CA ALA A 72 3.77 -1.93 -16.03
C ALA A 72 3.86 -0.55 -15.36
N SER A 73 5.00 0.12 -15.48
CA SER A 73 5.22 1.41 -14.83
C SER A 73 6.19 2.29 -15.61
N PHE A 74 6.14 3.59 -15.37
CA PHE A 74 7.05 4.59 -15.93
C PHE A 74 7.36 5.64 -14.86
N ASN A 75 8.64 5.97 -14.65
CA ASN A 75 9.11 6.97 -13.67
C ASN A 75 8.58 6.80 -12.23
N THR A 76 8.61 5.58 -11.69
CA THR A 76 8.21 5.31 -10.29
C THR A 76 9.26 5.79 -9.28
N ILE A 77 8.82 6.06 -8.05
CA ILE A 77 9.68 6.53 -6.94
C ILE A 77 10.72 5.48 -6.57
N THR A 78 10.34 4.20 -6.57
CA THR A 78 11.28 3.09 -6.38
C THR A 78 11.22 2.11 -7.54
N GLN A 79 12.30 1.36 -7.73
CA GLN A 79 12.35 0.25 -8.68
C GLN A 79 11.50 -0.90 -8.13
N ILE A 80 10.28 -1.03 -8.64
CA ILE A 80 9.28 -2.00 -8.16
C ILE A 80 9.46 -3.41 -8.74
N ALA A 81 10.48 -3.62 -9.58
CA ALA A 81 10.76 -4.91 -10.23
C ALA A 81 11.15 -6.05 -9.27
N GLN A 82 11.43 -5.73 -7.99
CA GLN A 82 11.81 -6.70 -6.96
C GLN A 82 10.79 -6.83 -5.82
N ALA A 83 9.59 -6.26 -5.97
CA ALA A 83 8.51 -6.45 -4.99
C ALA A 83 7.96 -7.89 -5.05
#